data_AF-A0A1F9EAC3-F1
#
_entry.id   AF-A0A1F9EAC3-F1
#
_cell.length_a   1.000
_cell.length_b   1.000
_cell.length_c   1.000
_cell.angle_alpha   90.00
_cell.angle_beta   90.00
_cell.angle_gamma   90.00
#
_symmetry.space_group_name_H-M   'P 1'
#
loop_
_entity.id
_entity.type
_entity.pdbx_description
1 polymer ?
#
loop_
_entity_poly.entity_id
_entity_poly.type
_entity_poly.pdbx_seq_one_letter_code
_entity_poly.pdbx_strand_id
1 'polypeptide(L)' 'MKAFNIEKTISYWLEGAKYDLGVANAMFKSKKHPYTLFMGHLSLEKLLKAFVVKHTKAHAPFSHSLPY' A
#
# COMPACT_ATOMS: atom_id res chain seq x y z
N MET A 1 18.91 10.12 16.37
CA MET A 1 17.84 10.01 15.35
C MET A 1 17.83 8.59 14.82
N LYS A 2 16.67 7.95 14.62
CA LYS A 2 16.62 6.63 13.97
C LYS A 2 16.93 6.83 12.48
N ALA A 3 17.91 6.10 11.96
CA ALA A 3 18.24 6.10 10.53
C ALA A 3 17.07 5.53 9.71
N PHE A 4 16.86 6.07 8.51
CA PHE A 4 15.90 5.54 7.55
C PHE A 4 16.35 4.16 7.07
N ASN A 5 15.54 3.14 7.34
CA ASN A 5 15.82 1.77 6.91
C ASN A 5 14.95 1.42 5.71
N ILE A 6 15.57 1.41 4.53
CA ILE A 6 14.92 1.21 3.24
C ILE A 6 14.18 -0.14 3.19
N GLU A 7 14.86 -1.24 3.57
CA GLU A 7 14.26 -2.59 3.50
C GLU A 7 13.06 -2.72 4.43
N LYS A 8 13.18 -2.22 5.66
CA LYS A 8 12.08 -2.21 6.62
C LYS A 8 10.90 -1.40 6.11
N THR A 9 11.14 -0.25 5.47
CA THR A 9 10.08 0.58 4.91
C THR A 9 9.42 -0.06 3.68
N ILE A 10 10.19 -0.72 2.81
CA ILE A 10 9.62 -1.49 1.69
C ILE A 10 8.73 -2.60 2.22
N SER A 11 9.21 -3.40 3.17
CA SER A 11 8.45 -4.50 3.77
C SER A 11 7.17 -4.01 4.44
N TYR A 12 7.23 -2.88 5.15
CA TYR A 12 6.04 -2.26 5.74
C TYR A 12 4.94 -1.98 4.71
N TRP A 13 5.31 -1.38 3.58
CA TRP A 13 4.36 -1.07 2.51
C TRP A 13 3.84 -2.34 1.81
N LEU A 14 4.70 -3.32 1.54
CA LEU A 14 4.30 -4.58 0.91
C LEU A 14 3.34 -5.39 1.79
N GLU A 15 3.62 -5.51 3.09
CA GLU A 15 2.75 -6.23 4.01
C GLU A 15 1.38 -5.53 4.14
N GLY A 16 1.38 -4.19 4.20
CA GLY A 16 0.14 -3.42 4.18
C GLY A 16 -0.66 -3.62 2.88
N ALA A 17 0.01 -3.60 1.72
CA ALA A 17 -0.63 -3.84 0.43
C ALA A 17 -1.27 -5.23 0.36
N LYS A 18 -0.55 -6.25 0.84
CA LYS A 18 -1.02 -7.64 0.89
C LYS A 18 -2.22 -7.80 1.83
N TYR A 19 -2.17 -7.17 2.99
CA TYR A 19 -3.30 -7.16 3.94
C TYR A 19 -4.55 -6.54 3.30
N ASP A 20 -4.43 -5.35 2.71
CA ASP A 20 -5.56 -4.64 2.09
C ASP A 20 -6.18 -5.43 0.94
N LEU A 21 -5.35 -6.12 0.14
CA LEU A 21 -5.82 -7.02 -0.92
C LEU A 21 -6.61 -8.20 -0.34
N GLY A 22 -6.16 -8.75 0.79
CA GLY A 22 -6.89 -9.78 1.54
C GLY A 22 -8.28 -9.30 1.99
N VAL A 23 -8.37 -8.06 2.49
CA VAL A 23 -9.65 -7.44 2.87
C VAL A 23 -10.52 -7.19 1.63
N ALA A 24 -9.95 -6.69 0.53
CA ALA A 24 -10.67 -6.51 -0.73
C ALA A 24 -11.30 -7.83 -1.21
N ASN A 25 -10.55 -8.93 -1.16
CA ASN A 25 -11.05 -10.27 -1.48
C ASN A 25 -12.18 -10.72 -0.55
N ALA A 26 -12.10 -10.44 0.75
CA ALA A 26 -13.18 -10.75 1.69
C ALA A 26 -14.45 -9.95 1.37
N MET A 27 -14.31 -8.65 1.09
CA MET A 27 -15.42 -7.77 0.71
C MET A 27 -16.06 -8.20 -0.62
N PHE A 28 -15.26 -8.63 -1.58
CA PHE A 28 -15.72 -9.14 -2.86
C PHE A 28 -16.59 -10.39 -2.69
N LYS A 29 -16.11 -11.36 -1.88
CA LYS A 29 -16.88 -12.57 -1.54
C LYS A 29 -18.19 -12.24 -0.83
N SER A 30 -18.22 -11.19 -0.01
CA SER A 30 -19.44 -10.67 0.63
C SER A 30 -20.30 -9.76 -0.26
N LYS A 31 -20.00 -9.65 -1.57
CA LYS A 31 -20.70 -8.77 -2.54
C LYS A 31 -20.70 -7.28 -2.17
N LYS A 32 -19.75 -6.83 -1.33
CA LYS A 32 -19.58 -5.43 -0.94
C LYS A 32 -18.66 -4.73 -1.94
N HIS A 33 -19.16 -4.53 -3.16
CA HIS A 33 -18.34 -4.05 -4.29
C HIS A 33 -17.71 -2.67 -4.08
N PRO A 34 -18.39 -1.63 -3.54
CA PRO A 34 -17.74 -0.34 -3.28
C PRO A 34 -16.55 -0.46 -2.33
N TYR A 35 -16.69 -1.26 -1.26
CA TYR A 35 -15.62 -1.51 -0.30
C TYR A 35 -14.49 -2.36 -0.89
N THR A 36 -14.82 -3.27 -1.81
CA THR A 36 -13.80 -4.04 -2.57
C THR A 36 -12.90 -3.08 -3.34
N LEU A 37 -13.49 -2.14 -4.09
CA LEU A 37 -12.74 -1.17 -4.86
C LEU A 37 -11.93 -0.22 -3.99
N PHE A 38 -12.50 0.24 -2.87
CA PHE A 38 -11.79 1.09 -1.91
C PHE A 38 -10.56 0.38 -1.33
N MET A 39 -10.69 -0.87 -0.87
CA MET A 39 -9.57 -1.63 -0.35
C MET A 39 -8.54 -1.98 -1.44
N GLY A 40 -8.99 -2.27 -2.66
CA GLY A 40 -8.11 -2.46 -3.81
C GLY A 40 -7.28 -1.21 -4.15
N HIS A 41 -7.90 -0.04 -4.09
CA HIS A 41 -7.20 1.25 -4.25
C HIS A 41 -6.10 1.43 -3.18
N LEU A 42 -6.40 1.19 -1.90
CA LEU A 42 -5.41 1.29 -0.82
C LEU A 42 -4.25 0.29 -0.99
N SER A 43 -4.55 -0.94 -1.41
CA SER A 43 -3.54 -1.95 -1.71
C SER A 43 -2.59 -1.48 -2.81
N LEU A 44 -3.15 -0.94 -3.90
CA LEU A 44 -2.37 -0.43 -5.03
C LEU A 44 -1.50 0.77 -4.64
N GLU A 45 -2.03 1.72 -3.86
CA GLU A 45 -1.26 2.86 -3.34
C GLU A 45 -0.05 2.39 -2.52
N LYS A 46 -0.25 1.45 -1.59
CA LYS A 46 0.85 0.92 -0.77
C LYS A 46 1.90 0.19 -1.61
N LEU A 47 1.47 -0.56 -2.63
CA LEU A 47 2.41 -1.21 -3.56
C LEU A 47 3.28 -0.18 -4.31
N LEU A 48 2.67 0.91 -4.80
CA LEU A 48 3.41 2.00 -5.44
C LEU A 48 4.36 2.70 -4.45
N LYS A 49 3.95 2.91 -3.20
CA LYS A 49 4.84 3.46 -2.16
C LYS A 49 6.06 2.58 -1.89
N ALA A 50 5.88 1.25 -1.85
CA ALA A 50 7.00 0.31 -1.77
C ALA A 50 7.94 0.46 -2.98
N PHE A 51 7.37 0.59 -4.18
CA PHE A 51 8.13 0.79 -5.41
C PHE A 51 8.93 2.10 -5.40
N VAL A 52 8.33 3.21 -4.97
CA VAL A 52 9.02 4.51 -4.82
C VAL A 52 10.21 4.37 -3.88
N VAL A 53 10.00 3.85 -2.67
CA VAL A 53 11.08 3.69 -1.68
C VAL A 53 12.22 2.82 -2.23
N LYS A 54 11.89 1.74 -2.95
CA LYS A 54 12.88 0.84 -3.56
C LYS A 54 13.80 1.58 -4.54
N HIS A 55 13.26 2.51 -5.33
CA HIS A 55 14.00 3.17 -6.42
C HIS A 55 14.63 4.51 -5.99
N THR A 56 13.94 5.30 -5.19
CA THR A 56 14.43 6.63 -4.77
C THR A 56 15.30 6.59 -3.53
N LYS A 57 15.25 5.49 -2.76
CA LYS A 57 15.89 5.37 -1.44
C LYS A 57 15.46 6.49 -0.47
N ALA A 58 14.28 7.06 -0.70
CA ALA A 58 13.64 8.07 0.12
C ALA A 58 12.23 7.60 0.54
N HIS A 59 11.63 8.29 1.51
CA HIS A 59 10.22 8.06 1.84
C HIS A 59 9.33 8.35 0.64
N ALA A 60 8.34 7.49 0.41
CA ALA A 60 7.25 7.80 -0.51
C ALA A 60 6.43 8.99 0.03
N PRO A 61 5.72 9.74 -0.84
CA PRO A 61 4.87 10.84 -0.41
C PRO A 61 3.87 10.42 0.67
N PHE A 62 3.71 11.27 1.69
CA PHE A 62 2.67 11.12 2.70
C PHE A 62 1.33 11.66 2.17
N SER A 63 0.90 11.16 1.02
CA SER A 63 -0.38 11.44 0.37
C SER A 63 -1.28 10.20 0.43
N HIS A 64 -2.60 10.39 0.37
CA HIS A 64 -3.58 9.33 0.10
C HIS A 64 -4.18 9.51 -1.29
N SER A 65 -3.32 9.86 -2.25
CA SER A 65 -3.72 10.18 -3.60
C SER A 65 -2.81 9.45 -4.57
N LEU A 66 -3.38 8.46 -5.27
CA LEU A 66 -2.65 7.60 -6.19
C LEU A 66 -1.85 8.34 -7.28
N PRO A 67 -2.33 9.48 -7.84
CA PRO A 67 -1.57 10.22 -8.86
C PRO A 67 -0.32 10.94 -8.34
N TYR A 68 -0.08 11.01 -7.02
CA TYR A 68 0.95 11.85 -6.41
C TYR A 68 2.00 11.06 -5.61
#